data_AF-A0A1Y5I1A3-F1
#
_entry.id   AF-A0A1Y5I1A3-F1
#
_cell.length_a   1.000
_cell.length_b   1.000
_cell.length_c   1.000
_cell.angle_alpha   90.00
_cell.angle_beta   90.00
_cell.angle_gamma   90.00
#
_symmetry.space_group_name_H-M   'P 1'
#
loop_
_entity.id
_entity.type
_entity.pdbx_description
1 polymer ?
#
loop_
_entity_poly.entity_id
_entity_poly.type
_entity_poly.pdbx_seq_one_letter_code
_entity_poly.pdbx_strand_id
1 'polypeptide(L)'
;LPLSCNWQVNNKPSHWQQWPLPALAMNGNIQLSSLNFSQAKLRSEIKISGLNETLDISLHTQHDFAGMQKGAAQIYINNLKLEWNELGLSEMQNLTQAQLLDGTLSAQGWVQWQQYQEDIFDDDSIAWRWQPDIMLRVDDLAGIYNNTTAWDDVDFQMAIRRPFYQSFKLASQVSANSINPGIKISNILARSTTTIEADFSKALIVIEEIHSDVLGGRIEVPLIRFDTSQDVNAFGIKVEGLQVSQLAALEADSGITATGTLDGVLPIILLPEGPQVPAGTLYARSPGGLINYQNDVAAALKDSDPTVGLAMQVLEDFHYDKL
;
A
#
# COMPACT_ATOMS: atom_id res chain seq x y z
N LEU A 1 20.20 41.93 17.82
CA LEU A 1 21.08 41.41 16.75
C LEU A 1 20.47 40.12 16.23
N PRO A 2 20.46 39.88 14.92
CA PRO A 2 20.06 38.58 14.39
C PRO A 2 21.03 37.50 14.88
N LEU A 3 20.50 36.37 15.31
CA LEU A 3 21.28 35.22 15.76
C LEU A 3 21.34 34.20 14.62
N SER A 4 22.54 33.78 14.24
CA SER A 4 22.76 32.73 13.26
C SER A 4 23.58 31.61 13.90
N CYS A 5 23.10 30.38 13.80
CA CYS A 5 23.75 29.21 14.38
C CYS A 5 23.77 28.08 13.36
N ASN A 6 24.96 27.54 13.10
CA ASN A 6 25.11 26.26 12.41
C ASN A 6 25.20 25.17 13.47
N TRP A 7 24.52 24.06 13.24
CA TRP A 7 24.52 22.92 14.14
C TRP A 7 24.68 21.62 13.36
N GLN A 8 25.21 20.61 14.05
CA GLN A 8 25.33 19.26 13.53
C GLN A 8 25.06 18.28 14.67
N VAL A 9 24.26 17.27 14.38
CA VAL A 9 23.94 16.15 15.25
C VAL A 9 24.15 14.89 14.44
N ASN A 10 24.93 13.95 14.98
CA ASN A 10 25.14 12.65 14.35
C ASN A 10 24.85 11.57 15.39
N ASN A 11 24.21 10.48 14.98
CA ASN A 11 24.20 9.25 15.79
C ASN A 11 25.24 8.26 15.26
N LYS A 12 25.68 7.37 16.15
CA LYS A 12 26.41 6.18 15.73
C LYS A 12 25.41 5.11 15.28
N PRO A 13 25.81 4.18 14.38
CA PRO A 13 25.03 2.97 14.14
C PRO A 13 24.75 2.28 15.47
N SER A 14 23.52 1.85 15.67
CA SER A 14 23.08 1.21 16.90
C SER A 14 21.87 0.32 16.63
N HIS A 15 21.27 -0.22 17.67
CA HIS A 15 20.03 -0.98 17.57
C HIS A 15 19.03 -0.44 18.58
N TRP A 16 17.76 -0.36 18.17
CA TRP A 16 16.64 -0.23 19.09
C TRP A 16 15.97 -1.59 19.20
N GLN A 17 16.24 -2.29 20.30
CA GLN A 17 15.93 -3.72 20.45
C GLN A 17 16.59 -4.50 19.30
N GLN A 18 15.79 -5.15 18.46
CA GLN A 18 16.24 -5.91 17.29
C GLN A 18 16.34 -5.04 16.02
N TRP A 19 15.87 -3.80 16.03
CA TRP A 19 15.82 -2.95 14.84
C TRP A 19 17.14 -2.21 14.63
N PRO A 20 17.81 -2.38 13.47
CA PRO A 20 19.02 -1.62 13.16
C PRO A 20 18.68 -0.15 13.00
N LEU A 21 19.44 0.71 13.69
CA LEU A 21 19.42 2.15 13.53
C LEU A 21 20.69 2.58 12.80
N PRO A 22 20.60 2.99 11.52
CA PRO A 22 21.75 3.39 10.74
C PRO A 22 22.38 4.68 11.32
N ALA A 23 23.65 4.93 10.99
CA ALA A 23 24.22 6.25 11.22
C ALA A 23 23.48 7.27 10.34
N LEU A 24 22.95 8.30 10.98
CA LEU A 24 22.38 9.47 10.34
C LEU A 24 23.18 10.70 10.78
N ALA A 25 23.41 11.59 9.83
CA ALA A 25 23.91 12.92 10.06
C ALA A 25 22.77 13.91 9.82
N MET A 26 22.57 14.82 10.76
CA MET A 26 21.65 15.93 10.63
C MET A 26 22.44 17.21 10.81
N ASN A 27 22.39 18.09 9.84
CA ASN A 27 23.06 19.38 9.92
C ASN A 27 22.13 20.47 9.44
N GLY A 28 22.30 21.66 9.97
CA GLY A 28 21.46 22.76 9.55
C GLY A 28 21.98 24.11 10.00
N ASN A 29 21.31 25.13 9.49
CA ASN A 29 21.44 26.49 9.97
C ASN A 29 20.11 26.94 10.58
N ILE A 30 20.21 27.85 11.53
CA ILE A 30 19.08 28.51 12.18
C ILE A 30 19.41 30.00 12.18
N GLN A 31 18.50 30.80 11.65
CA GLN A 31 18.57 32.25 11.64
C GLN A 31 17.36 32.83 12.36
N LEU A 32 17.61 33.59 13.41
CA LEU A 32 16.58 34.29 14.18
C LEU A 32 16.79 35.80 14.01
N SER A 33 15.78 36.51 13.50
CA SER A 33 15.89 37.95 13.22
C SER A 33 16.08 38.82 14.47
N SER A 34 15.58 38.36 15.63
CA SER A 34 15.62 39.07 16.90
C SER A 34 15.50 38.11 18.08
N LEU A 35 16.14 38.42 19.20
CA LEU A 35 15.92 37.70 20.47
C LEU A 35 14.59 38.09 21.15
N ASN A 36 13.93 39.15 20.69
CA ASN A 36 12.59 39.48 21.12
C ASN A 36 11.57 38.69 20.28
N PHE A 37 11.01 37.63 20.87
CA PHE A 37 10.04 36.76 20.21
C PHE A 37 8.74 37.46 19.80
N SER A 38 8.37 38.60 20.38
CA SER A 38 7.17 39.35 19.94
C SER A 38 7.25 39.87 18.50
N GLN A 39 8.45 39.84 17.89
CA GLN A 39 8.75 40.34 16.55
C GLN A 39 9.77 39.45 15.82
N ALA A 40 10.12 38.30 16.39
CA ALA A 40 11.15 37.44 15.84
C ALA A 40 10.62 36.68 14.62
N LYS A 41 11.52 36.42 13.68
CA LYS A 41 11.31 35.49 12.58
C LYS A 41 12.43 34.48 12.60
N LEU A 42 12.08 33.21 12.51
CA LEU A 42 12.99 32.09 12.38
C LEU A 42 13.01 31.64 10.93
N ARG A 43 14.20 31.35 10.41
CA ARG A 43 14.43 30.56 9.20
C ARG A 43 15.40 29.44 9.54
N SER A 44 15.18 28.25 8.99
CA SER A 44 16.12 27.16 9.16
C SER A 44 16.14 26.26 7.94
N GLU A 45 17.34 25.84 7.55
CA GLU A 45 17.57 24.80 6.54
C GLU A 45 18.20 23.62 7.26
N ILE A 46 17.64 22.43 7.05
CA ILE A 46 18.07 21.20 7.69
C ILE A 46 18.29 20.16 6.58
N LYS A 47 19.45 19.52 6.61
CA LYS A 47 19.78 18.37 5.78
C LYS A 47 19.93 17.15 6.67
N ILE A 48 19.30 16.04 6.27
CA ILE A 48 19.47 14.73 6.89
C ILE A 48 20.09 13.81 5.84
N SER A 49 21.20 13.18 6.18
CA SER A 49 21.88 12.19 5.35
C SER A 49 22.25 10.94 6.13
N GLY A 50 22.52 9.85 5.41
CA GLY A 50 22.83 8.55 6.00
C GLY A 50 22.54 7.42 5.03
N LEU A 51 22.38 6.20 5.54
CA LEU A 51 22.10 5.00 4.74
C LEU A 51 23.10 4.84 3.58
N ASN A 52 24.39 4.71 3.91
CA ASN A 52 25.50 4.68 2.94
C ASN A 52 25.49 5.85 1.93
N GLU A 53 25.20 7.05 2.43
CA GLU A 53 25.18 8.29 1.63
C GLU A 53 24.07 8.34 0.56
N THR A 54 23.10 7.43 0.61
CA THR A 54 21.96 7.40 -0.32
C THR A 54 20.77 8.22 0.17
N LEU A 55 20.69 8.49 1.49
CA LEU A 55 19.65 9.34 2.05
C LEU A 55 20.03 10.81 1.88
N ASP A 56 19.15 11.57 1.24
CA ASP A 56 19.19 13.04 1.20
C ASP A 56 17.79 13.60 1.42
N ILE A 57 17.54 14.09 2.64
CA ILE A 57 16.33 14.82 3.00
C ILE A 57 16.71 16.27 3.25
N SER A 58 15.98 17.19 2.62
CA SER A 58 16.12 18.62 2.83
C SER A 58 14.82 19.22 3.36
N LEU A 59 14.94 20.03 4.41
CA LEU A 59 13.82 20.74 5.04
C LEU A 59 14.14 22.22 5.15
N HIS A 60 13.30 23.07 4.57
CA HIS A 60 13.40 24.53 4.67
C HIS A 60 12.22 25.02 5.49
N THR A 61 12.46 25.70 6.60
CA THR A 61 11.40 26.19 7.50
C THR A 61 11.50 27.68 7.70
N GLN A 62 10.33 28.29 7.88
CA GLN A 62 10.18 29.67 8.31
C GLN A 62 9.06 29.76 9.36
N HIS A 63 9.27 30.60 10.37
CA HIS A 63 8.29 30.84 11.43
C HIS A 63 8.30 32.31 11.81
N ASP A 64 7.11 32.89 11.95
CA ASP A 64 6.87 34.25 12.43
C ASP A 64 6.25 34.18 13.82
N PHE A 65 6.97 34.70 14.82
CA PHE A 65 6.55 34.67 16.21
C PHE A 65 5.64 35.86 16.59
N ALA A 66 5.45 36.82 15.68
CA ALA A 66 4.68 38.02 15.97
C ALA A 66 3.17 37.76 15.99
N GLY A 67 2.51 38.13 17.09
CA GLY A 67 1.07 37.98 17.27
C GLY A 67 0.65 36.50 17.23
N MET A 68 -0.37 36.18 16.43
CA MET A 68 -0.77 34.81 16.15
C MET A 68 0.28 34.14 15.28
N GLN A 69 1.05 33.25 15.90
CA GLN A 69 2.23 32.67 15.28
C GLN A 69 1.86 31.84 14.06
N LYS A 70 2.73 31.84 13.05
CA LYS A 70 2.52 31.09 11.82
C LYS A 70 3.83 30.73 11.16
N GLY A 71 3.81 29.73 10.32
CA GLY A 71 4.99 29.34 9.58
C GLY A 71 4.69 28.36 8.47
N ALA A 72 5.76 27.99 7.79
CA ALA A 72 5.72 26.98 6.76
C ALA A 72 7.03 26.21 6.74
N ALA A 73 6.94 24.94 6.37
CA ALA A 73 8.06 24.09 6.05
C ALA A 73 7.89 23.53 4.65
N GLN A 74 9.00 23.38 3.95
CA GLN A 74 9.09 22.69 2.67
C GLN A 74 10.02 21.50 2.84
N ILE A 75 9.55 20.31 2.47
CA ILE A 75 10.28 19.05 2.60
C ILE A 75 10.58 18.48 1.22
N TYR A 76 11.75 17.89 1.08
CA TYR A 76 12.21 17.17 -0.10
C TYR A 76 12.95 15.90 0.33
N ILE A 77 12.63 14.78 -0.31
CA ILE A 77 13.36 13.52 -0.26
C ILE A 77 13.73 13.18 -1.71
N ASN A 78 15.02 13.13 -2.00
CA ASN A 78 15.50 12.96 -3.36
C ASN A 78 15.88 11.50 -3.64
N ASN A 79 15.02 10.78 -4.36
CA ASN A 79 15.30 9.47 -4.96
C ASN A 79 16.09 8.50 -4.06
N LEU A 80 15.60 8.29 -2.84
CA LEU A 80 16.16 7.31 -1.92
C LEU A 80 16.01 5.91 -2.52
N LYS A 81 17.12 5.25 -2.82
CA LYS A 81 17.09 3.88 -3.33
C LYS A 81 16.56 2.93 -2.25
N LEU A 82 15.58 2.09 -2.58
CA LEU A 82 14.91 1.17 -1.67
C LEU A 82 15.47 -0.24 -1.82
N GLU A 83 16.76 -0.41 -1.54
CA GLU A 83 17.41 -1.73 -1.58
C GLU A 83 18.13 -1.96 -0.24
N TRP A 84 17.78 -3.01 0.48
CA TRP A 84 18.30 -3.22 1.84
C TRP A 84 19.83 -3.28 1.91
N ASN A 85 20.48 -3.89 0.93
CA ASN A 85 21.93 -3.99 0.89
C ASN A 85 22.60 -2.63 0.65
N GLU A 86 22.12 -1.88 -0.35
CA GLU A 86 22.62 -0.53 -0.66
C GLU A 86 22.42 0.42 0.52
N LEU A 87 21.30 0.30 1.23
CA LEU A 87 20.98 1.09 2.42
C LEU A 87 21.82 0.71 3.66
N GLY A 88 22.59 -0.38 3.61
CA GLY A 88 23.31 -0.91 4.78
C GLY A 88 22.38 -1.52 5.83
N LEU A 89 21.20 -1.98 5.41
CA LEU A 89 20.12 -2.52 6.23
C LEU A 89 19.87 -4.01 5.96
N SER A 90 20.91 -4.79 5.64
CA SER A 90 20.77 -6.22 5.33
C SER A 90 20.12 -7.04 6.46
N GLU A 91 20.26 -6.62 7.71
CA GLU A 91 19.57 -7.22 8.87
C GLU A 91 18.03 -7.14 8.76
N MET A 92 17.50 -6.16 8.04
CA MET A 92 16.05 -5.98 7.86
C MET A 92 15.38 -7.15 7.17
N GLN A 93 16.10 -7.86 6.29
CA GLN A 93 15.59 -9.05 5.64
C GLN A 93 15.17 -10.12 6.66
N ASN A 94 16.02 -10.39 7.65
CA ASN A 94 15.72 -11.41 8.66
C ASN A 94 14.59 -10.97 9.60
N LEU A 95 14.48 -9.67 9.89
CA LEU A 95 13.46 -9.11 10.79
C LEU A 95 12.08 -9.05 10.16
N THR A 96 12.02 -8.68 8.88
CA THR A 96 10.76 -8.44 8.17
C THR A 96 10.33 -9.60 7.29
N GLN A 97 11.23 -10.57 7.06
CA GLN A 97 11.10 -11.58 6.01
C GLN A 97 10.97 -10.98 4.60
N ALA A 98 11.19 -9.68 4.45
CA ALA A 98 11.05 -8.94 3.21
C ALA A 98 12.43 -8.53 2.67
N GLN A 99 12.66 -8.82 1.40
CA GLN A 99 13.82 -8.38 0.64
C GLN A 99 13.36 -7.27 -0.29
N LEU A 100 13.82 -6.05 -0.06
CA LEU A 100 13.69 -4.98 -1.04
C LEU A 100 14.90 -5.04 -1.97
N LEU A 101 14.63 -5.28 -3.25
CA LEU A 101 15.63 -5.57 -4.27
C LEU A 101 15.85 -4.39 -5.20
N ASP A 102 14.81 -3.58 -5.44
CA ASP A 102 14.91 -2.36 -6.23
C ASP A 102 13.80 -1.38 -5.83
N GLY A 103 13.93 -0.16 -6.32
CA GLY A 103 12.94 0.90 -6.25
C GLY A 103 13.52 2.22 -5.78
N THR A 104 12.79 3.30 -6.01
CA THR A 104 13.20 4.63 -5.56
C THR A 104 12.05 5.35 -4.88
N LEU A 105 12.32 5.98 -3.73
CA LEU A 105 11.38 6.82 -3.00
C LEU A 105 11.72 8.28 -3.19
N SER A 106 10.75 9.08 -3.62
CA SER A 106 10.82 10.52 -3.60
C SER A 106 9.61 11.12 -2.88
N ALA A 107 9.82 12.27 -2.27
CA ALA A 107 8.73 13.02 -1.67
C ALA A 107 9.02 14.52 -1.72
N GLN A 108 7.98 15.32 -1.89
CA GLN A 108 8.09 16.76 -1.83
C GLN A 108 6.78 17.39 -1.39
N GLY A 109 6.87 18.55 -0.75
CA GLY A 109 5.67 19.28 -0.38
C GLY A 109 5.92 20.39 0.60
N TRP A 110 4.84 21.00 1.06
CA TRP A 110 4.86 21.99 2.11
C TRP A 110 3.86 21.66 3.22
N VAL A 111 4.17 22.13 4.41
CA VAL A 111 3.26 22.15 5.55
C VAL A 111 3.19 23.58 6.04
N GLN A 112 2.00 24.15 6.07
CA GLN A 112 1.74 25.43 6.70
C GLN A 112 1.12 25.21 8.07
N TRP A 113 1.47 26.05 9.04
CA TRP A 113 0.82 26.06 10.34
C TRP A 113 0.54 27.48 10.79
N GLN A 114 -0.50 27.64 11.60
CA GLN A 114 -0.81 28.92 12.22
C GLN A 114 -1.62 28.72 13.50
N GLN A 115 -1.44 29.63 14.44
CA GLN A 115 -2.32 29.79 15.57
C GLN A 115 -3.64 30.40 15.12
N TYR A 116 -4.71 30.05 15.82
CA TYR A 116 -6.00 30.71 15.76
C TYR A 116 -6.64 30.68 17.15
N GLN A 117 -7.57 31.61 17.38
CA GLN A 117 -8.35 31.63 18.61
C GLN A 117 -9.58 30.74 18.39
N GLU A 118 -9.75 29.71 19.21
CA GLU A 118 -10.85 28.75 19.07
C GLU A 118 -12.15 29.33 19.64
N ASP A 119 -12.09 29.91 20.84
CA ASP A 119 -13.16 30.71 21.44
C ASP A 119 -12.83 32.21 21.39
N ILE A 120 -13.58 32.95 20.57
CA ILE A 120 -13.39 34.39 20.38
C ILE A 120 -13.68 35.23 21.64
N PHE A 121 -14.25 34.63 22.69
CA PHE A 121 -14.52 35.28 23.98
C PHE A 121 -13.49 34.96 25.05
N ASP A 122 -12.55 34.05 24.76
CA ASP A 122 -11.47 33.64 25.66
C ASP A 122 -10.13 33.92 24.98
N ASP A 123 -9.46 35.00 25.42
CA ASP A 123 -8.15 35.43 24.90
C ASP A 123 -7.05 34.37 25.11
N ASP A 124 -7.26 33.41 26.03
CA ASP A 124 -6.34 32.31 26.28
C ASP A 124 -6.65 31.05 25.43
N SER A 125 -7.74 31.05 24.66
CA SER A 125 -8.18 29.95 23.80
C SER A 125 -7.39 29.87 22.49
N ILE A 126 -6.07 29.64 22.61
CA ILE A 126 -5.16 29.57 21.46
C ILE A 126 -4.96 28.11 21.03
N ALA A 127 -5.36 27.82 19.79
CA ALA A 127 -5.19 26.52 19.15
C ALA A 127 -4.28 26.60 17.91
N TRP A 128 -3.77 25.45 17.48
CA TRP A 128 -2.95 25.33 16.26
C TRP A 128 -3.71 24.61 15.17
N ARG A 129 -3.51 25.05 13.93
CA ARG A 129 -3.97 24.36 12.74
C ARG A 129 -2.86 24.26 11.72
N TRP A 130 -2.91 23.19 10.93
CA TRP A 130 -1.89 22.87 9.94
C TRP A 130 -2.52 22.37 8.65
N GLN A 131 -1.86 22.67 7.53
CA GLN A 131 -2.29 22.39 6.17
C GLN A 131 -1.11 21.81 5.39
N PRO A 132 -1.04 20.47 5.25
CA PRO A 132 -0.09 19.83 4.38
C PRO A 132 -0.55 19.91 2.92
N ASP A 133 0.42 19.92 2.02
CA ASP A 133 0.29 19.53 0.61
C ASP A 133 1.59 18.77 0.28
N ILE A 134 1.55 17.45 0.41
CA ILE A 134 2.72 16.59 0.27
C ILE A 134 2.42 15.52 -0.76
N MET A 135 3.34 15.33 -1.68
CA MET A 135 3.34 14.25 -2.66
C MET A 135 4.47 13.27 -2.34
N LEU A 136 4.16 11.98 -2.35
CA LEU A 136 5.09 10.88 -2.21
C LEU A 136 4.98 10.00 -3.45
N ARG A 137 6.12 9.51 -3.93
CA ARG A 137 6.20 8.62 -5.08
C ARG A 137 7.23 7.53 -4.80
N VAL A 138 6.86 6.30 -5.09
CA VAL A 138 7.74 5.14 -5.15
C VAL A 138 7.68 4.62 -6.58
N ASP A 139 8.84 4.40 -7.19
CA ASP A 139 8.97 3.88 -8.54
C ASP A 139 9.73 2.56 -8.54
N ASP A 140 9.36 1.66 -9.45
CA ASP A 140 10.09 0.42 -9.77
C ASP A 140 10.33 -0.49 -8.54
N LEU A 141 9.45 -0.47 -7.53
CA LEU A 141 9.67 -1.25 -6.31
C LEU A 141 9.55 -2.75 -6.59
N ALA A 142 10.62 -3.49 -6.28
CA ALA A 142 10.70 -4.93 -6.48
C ALA A 142 11.17 -5.64 -5.21
N GLY A 143 10.69 -6.86 -4.98
CA GLY A 143 11.05 -7.58 -3.78
C GLY A 143 10.38 -8.91 -3.56
N ILE A 144 10.75 -9.54 -2.45
CA ILE A 144 10.29 -10.86 -2.05
C ILE A 144 9.91 -10.84 -0.58
N TYR A 145 8.76 -11.41 -0.24
CA TYR A 145 8.29 -11.64 1.12
C TYR A 145 8.22 -13.13 1.41
N ASN A 146 8.83 -13.53 2.53
CA ASN A 146 8.83 -14.89 3.07
C ASN A 146 9.19 -15.96 2.03
N ASN A 147 10.09 -15.63 1.09
CA ASN A 147 10.53 -16.47 -0.04
C ASN A 147 9.40 -17.10 -0.89
N THR A 148 8.18 -16.60 -0.77
CA THR A 148 6.98 -17.21 -1.35
C THR A 148 6.19 -16.22 -2.18
N THR A 149 6.22 -14.94 -1.80
CA THR A 149 5.54 -13.87 -2.54
C THR A 149 6.58 -12.97 -3.15
N ALA A 150 6.59 -12.83 -4.48
CA ALA A 150 7.40 -11.85 -5.18
C ALA A 150 6.52 -10.75 -5.77
N TRP A 151 7.03 -9.53 -5.80
CA TRP A 151 6.43 -8.42 -6.55
C TRP A 151 7.49 -7.75 -7.42
N ASP A 152 7.01 -7.21 -8.53
CA ASP A 152 7.84 -6.65 -9.59
C ASP A 152 7.21 -5.36 -10.11
N ASP A 153 8.07 -4.35 -10.27
CA ASP A 153 7.73 -3.06 -10.87
C ASP A 153 6.48 -2.43 -10.25
N VAL A 154 6.53 -2.22 -8.92
CA VAL A 154 5.47 -1.58 -8.15
C VAL A 154 5.71 -0.07 -8.13
N ASP A 155 4.81 0.67 -8.76
CA ASP A 155 4.73 2.11 -8.68
C ASP A 155 3.64 2.53 -7.70
N PHE A 156 3.95 3.49 -6.83
CA PHE A 156 2.99 4.07 -5.90
C PHE A 156 3.10 5.58 -5.89
N GLN A 157 1.97 6.28 -5.96
CA GLN A 157 1.91 7.71 -5.75
C GLN A 157 0.81 8.07 -4.75
N MET A 158 1.10 9.05 -3.91
CA MET A 158 0.18 9.55 -2.89
C MET A 158 0.31 11.06 -2.75
N ALA A 159 -0.82 11.75 -2.67
CA ALA A 159 -0.90 13.17 -2.33
C ALA A 159 -1.79 13.36 -1.10
N ILE A 160 -1.28 14.03 -0.06
CA ILE A 160 -2.05 14.42 1.14
C ILE A 160 -2.27 15.92 1.15
N ARG A 161 -3.53 16.33 1.36
CA ARG A 161 -3.95 17.72 1.47
C ARG A 161 -4.94 17.90 2.62
N ARG A 162 -5.03 19.11 3.19
CA ARG A 162 -6.08 19.46 4.15
C ARG A 162 -6.73 20.80 3.81
N PRO A 163 -7.66 20.85 2.84
CA PRO A 163 -8.27 22.11 2.43
C PRO A 163 -9.06 22.74 3.59
N PHE A 164 -8.88 24.05 3.80
CA PHE A 164 -9.59 24.85 4.79
C PHE A 164 -9.54 24.33 6.24
N TYR A 165 -8.50 23.56 6.61
CA TYR A 165 -8.33 22.97 7.95
C TYR A 165 -9.46 22.02 8.39
N GLN A 166 -10.22 21.47 7.44
CA GLN A 166 -11.28 20.50 7.72
C GLN A 166 -10.67 19.08 7.72
N SER A 167 -11.22 18.19 6.92
CA SER A 167 -10.72 16.83 6.72
C SER A 167 -9.42 16.79 5.91
N PHE A 168 -8.59 15.78 6.18
CA PHE A 168 -7.52 15.40 5.26
C PHE A 168 -8.11 14.71 4.03
N LYS A 169 -7.51 14.97 2.88
CA LYS A 169 -7.78 14.36 1.58
C LYS A 169 -6.50 13.68 1.12
N LEU A 170 -6.56 12.37 0.99
CA LEU A 170 -5.53 11.56 0.35
C LEU A 170 -6.01 11.18 -1.05
N ALA A 171 -5.15 11.30 -2.04
CA ALA A 171 -5.34 10.66 -3.34
C ALA A 171 -4.15 9.73 -3.56
N SER A 172 -4.42 8.48 -3.93
CA SER A 172 -3.38 7.48 -4.16
C SER A 172 -3.64 6.67 -5.41
N GLN A 173 -2.56 6.22 -6.04
CA GLN A 173 -2.59 5.24 -7.10
C GLN A 173 -1.45 4.26 -6.86
N VAL A 174 -1.72 2.98 -7.08
CA VAL A 174 -0.71 1.92 -7.14
C VAL A 174 -0.85 1.21 -8.47
N SER A 175 0.28 0.91 -9.10
CA SER A 175 0.36 -0.04 -10.21
C SER A 175 1.47 -1.05 -9.94
N ALA A 176 1.32 -2.24 -10.49
CA ALA A 176 2.37 -3.24 -10.44
C ALA A 176 2.38 -4.07 -11.73
N ASN A 177 3.56 -4.40 -12.24
CA ASN A 177 3.67 -5.37 -13.33
C ASN A 177 3.15 -6.73 -12.86
N SER A 178 3.63 -7.21 -11.70
CA SER A 178 3.06 -8.42 -11.11
C SER A 178 3.28 -8.58 -9.61
N ILE A 179 2.40 -9.34 -8.98
CA ILE A 179 2.55 -9.91 -7.64
C ILE A 179 2.22 -11.40 -7.75
N ASN A 180 3.07 -12.24 -7.17
CA ASN A 180 2.91 -13.69 -7.24
C ASN A 180 3.02 -14.32 -5.84
N PRO A 181 1.89 -14.48 -5.12
CA PRO A 181 1.81 -15.25 -3.88
C PRO A 181 1.57 -16.76 -4.11
N GLY A 182 1.90 -17.28 -5.29
CA GLY A 182 1.62 -18.66 -5.74
C GLY A 182 0.79 -18.71 -7.02
N ILE A 183 -0.09 -17.73 -7.22
CA ILE A 183 -0.80 -17.47 -8.48
C ILE A 183 -0.39 -16.09 -8.96
N LYS A 184 0.22 -16.00 -10.15
CA LYS A 184 0.64 -14.72 -10.70
C LYS A 184 -0.59 -13.83 -10.99
N ILE A 185 -0.58 -12.64 -10.40
CA ILE A 185 -1.49 -11.54 -10.68
C ILE A 185 -0.66 -10.48 -11.40
N SER A 186 -1.09 -10.03 -12.57
CA SER A 186 -0.35 -9.06 -13.39
C SER A 186 -1.19 -7.86 -13.78
N ASN A 187 -0.55 -6.83 -14.35
CA ASN A 187 -1.21 -5.62 -14.85
C ASN A 187 -2.11 -4.97 -13.79
N ILE A 188 -1.58 -4.85 -12.58
CA ILE A 188 -2.33 -4.38 -11.43
C ILE A 188 -2.39 -2.86 -11.48
N LEU A 189 -3.59 -2.31 -11.31
CA LEU A 189 -3.83 -0.89 -11.12
C LEU A 189 -4.91 -0.72 -10.06
N ALA A 190 -4.70 0.18 -9.10
CA ALA A 190 -5.76 0.66 -8.23
C ALA A 190 -5.63 2.17 -8.00
N ARG A 191 -6.78 2.86 -7.93
CA ARG A 191 -6.85 4.27 -7.54
C ARG A 191 -7.79 4.44 -6.37
N SER A 192 -7.42 5.32 -5.46
CA SER A 192 -8.28 5.66 -4.34
C SER A 192 -8.20 7.11 -3.92
N THR A 193 -9.31 7.60 -3.38
CA THR A 193 -9.39 8.83 -2.61
C THR A 193 -9.85 8.53 -1.19
N THR A 194 -9.18 9.13 -0.21
CA THR A 194 -9.49 8.94 1.20
C THR A 194 -9.79 10.28 1.85
N THR A 195 -10.86 10.33 2.63
CA THR A 195 -11.18 11.45 3.51
C THR A 195 -10.97 11.03 4.95
N ILE A 196 -10.13 11.75 5.70
CA ILE A 196 -9.87 11.47 7.12
C ILE A 196 -10.36 12.67 7.93
N GLU A 197 -11.12 12.41 9.00
CA GLU A 197 -11.56 13.47 9.92
C GLU A 197 -10.36 14.15 10.60
N ALA A 198 -10.55 15.40 11.02
CA ALA A 198 -9.47 16.23 11.56
C ALA A 198 -8.86 15.65 12.86
N ASP A 199 -9.64 14.88 13.61
CA ASP A 199 -9.27 14.20 14.85
C ASP A 199 -8.79 12.76 14.63
N PHE A 200 -8.69 12.33 13.37
CA PHE A 200 -8.32 10.96 12.96
C PHE A 200 -9.27 9.87 13.47
N SER A 201 -10.46 10.21 13.95
CA SER A 201 -11.41 9.23 14.49
C SER A 201 -12.04 8.36 13.40
N LYS A 202 -12.14 8.88 12.16
CA LYS A 202 -12.77 8.21 11.03
C LYS A 202 -12.06 8.49 9.72
N ALA A 203 -12.11 7.51 8.83
CA ALA A 203 -11.72 7.63 7.45
C ALA A 203 -12.74 6.97 6.52
N LEU A 204 -13.02 7.63 5.40
CA LEU A 204 -13.76 7.07 4.27
C LEU A 204 -12.78 6.90 3.11
N ILE A 205 -12.48 5.65 2.77
CA ILE A 205 -11.66 5.26 1.63
C ILE A 205 -12.61 4.92 0.48
N VAL A 206 -12.45 5.59 -0.65
CA VAL A 206 -13.15 5.30 -1.89
C VAL A 206 -12.11 4.79 -2.88
N ILE A 207 -12.20 3.51 -3.26
CA ILE A 207 -11.34 2.93 -4.29
C ILE A 207 -12.14 3.01 -5.59
N GLU A 208 -11.71 3.87 -6.52
CA GLU A 208 -12.47 4.16 -7.74
C GLU A 208 -12.32 3.10 -8.82
N GLU A 209 -11.18 2.40 -8.85
CA GLU A 209 -10.96 1.28 -9.76
C GLU A 209 -9.93 0.33 -9.16
N ILE A 210 -10.12 -0.96 -9.41
CA ILE A 210 -9.07 -1.98 -9.31
C ILE A 210 -9.15 -2.83 -10.58
N HIS A 211 -8.04 -2.95 -11.29
CA HIS A 211 -7.88 -3.86 -12.42
C HIS A 211 -6.66 -4.76 -12.20
N SER A 212 -6.80 -6.03 -12.58
CA SER A 212 -5.67 -6.95 -12.69
C SER A 212 -6.02 -8.11 -13.62
N ASP A 213 -4.99 -8.79 -14.12
CA ASP A 213 -5.14 -10.03 -14.87
C ASP A 213 -4.65 -11.21 -14.02
N VAL A 214 -5.42 -12.29 -14.01
CA VAL A 214 -5.12 -13.51 -13.23
C VAL A 214 -5.68 -14.73 -13.96
N LEU A 215 -4.89 -15.81 -14.03
CA LEU A 215 -5.30 -17.08 -14.66
C LEU A 215 -5.92 -16.89 -16.06
N GLY A 216 -5.35 -15.96 -16.84
CA GLY A 216 -5.77 -15.65 -18.20
C GLY A 216 -7.10 -14.89 -18.33
N GLY A 217 -7.72 -14.52 -17.21
CA GLY A 217 -8.87 -13.63 -17.14
C GLY A 217 -8.51 -12.29 -16.49
N ARG A 218 -9.54 -11.49 -16.24
CA ARG A 218 -9.48 -10.16 -15.64
C ARG A 218 -10.31 -10.07 -14.37
N ILE A 219 -9.77 -9.37 -13.39
CA ILE A 219 -10.47 -8.93 -12.18
C ILE A 219 -10.73 -7.44 -12.31
N GLU A 220 -11.98 -7.04 -12.02
CA GLU A 220 -12.41 -5.66 -12.04
C GLU A 220 -13.22 -5.37 -10.78
N VAL A 221 -12.87 -4.29 -10.07
CA VAL A 221 -13.65 -3.81 -8.93
C VAL A 221 -14.01 -2.34 -9.19
N PRO A 222 -15.28 -2.05 -9.57
CA PRO A 222 -15.64 -0.74 -10.10
C PRO A 222 -15.79 0.36 -9.03
N LEU A 223 -16.08 0.01 -7.78
CA LEU A 223 -16.10 0.95 -6.66
C LEU A 223 -16.09 0.20 -5.33
N ILE A 224 -15.17 0.55 -4.44
CA ILE A 224 -15.22 0.14 -3.03
C ILE A 224 -15.40 1.40 -2.19
N ARG A 225 -16.34 1.37 -1.24
CA ARG A 225 -16.45 2.38 -0.18
C ARG A 225 -16.18 1.68 1.13
N PHE A 226 -15.02 1.95 1.70
CA PHE A 226 -14.62 1.43 3.00
C PHE A 226 -14.69 2.55 4.03
N ASP A 227 -15.64 2.44 4.95
CA ASP A 227 -15.88 3.39 6.03
C ASP A 227 -15.40 2.76 7.35
N THR A 228 -14.39 3.37 7.97
CA THR A 228 -13.81 2.85 9.23
C THR A 228 -14.75 2.99 10.42
N SER A 229 -15.86 3.72 10.29
CA SER A 229 -16.89 3.82 11.33
C SER A 229 -17.94 2.71 11.25
N GLN A 230 -17.88 1.88 10.20
CA GLN A 230 -18.76 0.72 10.03
C GLN A 230 -17.99 -0.55 10.37
N ASP A 231 -18.57 -1.38 11.23
CA ASP A 231 -18.04 -2.72 11.52
C ASP A 231 -18.13 -3.64 10.30
N VAL A 232 -19.05 -3.34 9.38
CA VAL A 232 -19.32 -4.14 8.18
C VAL A 232 -19.16 -3.28 6.93
N ASN A 233 -18.30 -3.72 6.01
CA ASN A 233 -18.12 -3.10 4.69
C ASN A 233 -18.32 -4.15 3.60
N ALA A 234 -18.94 -3.81 2.48
CA ALA A 234 -19.20 -4.76 1.40
C ALA A 234 -18.95 -4.17 0.01
N PHE A 235 -18.45 -5.00 -0.90
CA PHE A 235 -18.18 -4.64 -2.29
C PHE A 235 -18.19 -5.88 -3.18
N GLY A 236 -18.41 -5.71 -4.48
CA GLY A 236 -18.43 -6.82 -5.44
C GLY A 236 -17.17 -6.83 -6.31
N ILE A 237 -16.57 -8.00 -6.47
CA ILE A 237 -15.47 -8.24 -7.40
C ILE A 237 -16.06 -8.89 -8.66
N LYS A 238 -15.84 -8.29 -9.83
CA LYS A 238 -16.19 -8.89 -11.12
C LYS A 238 -15.00 -9.71 -11.63
N VAL A 239 -15.29 -10.94 -12.04
CA VAL A 239 -14.34 -11.86 -12.66
C VAL A 239 -14.79 -12.09 -14.09
N GLU A 240 -13.89 -11.93 -15.05
CA GLU A 240 -14.19 -12.10 -16.47
C GLU A 240 -13.10 -12.94 -17.15
N GLY A 241 -13.51 -13.98 -17.87
CA GLY A 241 -12.60 -14.72 -18.73
C GLY A 241 -11.59 -15.63 -18.04
N LEU A 242 -11.79 -16.00 -16.77
CA LEU A 242 -10.82 -16.83 -16.03
C LEU A 242 -10.72 -18.22 -16.67
N GLN A 243 -9.50 -18.65 -17.00
CA GLN A 243 -9.27 -19.89 -17.74
C GLN A 243 -9.01 -21.04 -16.79
N VAL A 244 -9.93 -22.01 -16.74
CA VAL A 244 -9.84 -23.16 -15.80
C VAL A 244 -8.65 -24.07 -16.14
N SER A 245 -8.21 -24.08 -17.39
CA SER A 245 -6.97 -24.75 -17.80
C SER A 245 -5.73 -24.21 -17.10
N GLN A 246 -5.67 -22.90 -16.85
CA GLN A 246 -4.55 -22.30 -16.13
C GLN A 246 -4.58 -22.64 -14.65
N LEU A 247 -5.77 -22.80 -14.06
CA LEU A 247 -5.92 -23.28 -12.69
C LEU A 247 -5.46 -24.73 -12.56
N ALA A 248 -5.90 -25.62 -13.46
CA ALA A 248 -5.46 -27.02 -13.46
C ALA A 248 -3.94 -27.16 -13.69
N ALA A 249 -3.34 -26.28 -14.49
CA ALA A 249 -1.90 -26.26 -14.73
C ALA A 249 -1.06 -25.93 -13.49
N LEU A 250 -1.65 -25.32 -12.44
CA LEU A 250 -0.95 -25.13 -11.16
C LEU A 250 -0.66 -26.44 -10.44
N GLU A 251 -1.46 -27.48 -10.71
CA GLU A 251 -1.37 -28.81 -10.09
C GLU A 251 -1.16 -29.89 -11.18
N ALA A 252 -0.23 -29.66 -12.11
CA ALA A 252 -0.03 -30.53 -13.27
C ALA A 252 0.22 -32.01 -12.92
N ASP A 253 0.84 -32.29 -11.78
CA ASP A 253 1.13 -33.65 -11.30
C ASP A 253 -0.10 -34.39 -10.74
N SER A 254 -1.23 -33.72 -10.58
CA SER A 254 -2.47 -34.31 -10.04
C SER A 254 -3.20 -35.22 -11.03
N GLY A 255 -2.86 -35.15 -12.33
CA GLY A 255 -3.61 -35.81 -13.41
C GLY A 255 -4.97 -35.17 -13.70
N ILE A 256 -5.19 -33.95 -13.22
CA ILE A 256 -6.39 -33.15 -13.53
C ILE A 256 -6.11 -32.34 -14.81
N THR A 257 -6.97 -32.48 -15.80
CA THR A 257 -7.07 -31.51 -16.90
C THR A 257 -8.43 -30.85 -16.82
N ALA A 258 -8.48 -29.53 -17.04
CA ALA A 258 -9.74 -28.82 -17.04
C ALA A 258 -9.77 -27.78 -18.16
N THR A 259 -10.96 -27.55 -18.69
CA THR A 259 -11.24 -26.54 -19.72
C THR A 259 -12.50 -25.77 -19.34
N GLY A 260 -12.68 -24.63 -19.98
CA GLY A 260 -13.77 -23.72 -19.70
C GLY A 260 -13.26 -22.32 -19.35
N THR A 261 -14.17 -21.37 -19.47
CA THR A 261 -13.94 -19.95 -19.17
C THR A 261 -14.97 -19.52 -18.14
N LEU A 262 -14.53 -18.95 -17.02
CA LEU A 262 -15.40 -18.53 -15.94
C LEU A 262 -15.60 -17.03 -15.95
N ASP A 263 -16.86 -16.63 -15.80
CA ASP A 263 -17.29 -15.25 -15.58
C ASP A 263 -18.16 -15.21 -14.32
N GLY A 264 -18.13 -14.11 -13.56
CA GLY A 264 -19.02 -13.97 -12.43
C GLY A 264 -18.76 -12.77 -11.55
N VAL A 265 -19.43 -12.78 -10.41
CA VAL A 265 -19.30 -11.73 -9.39
C VAL A 265 -19.16 -12.39 -8.03
N LEU A 266 -18.15 -11.96 -7.29
CA LEU A 266 -17.86 -12.41 -5.94
C LEU A 266 -18.15 -11.24 -4.98
N PRO A 267 -19.26 -11.29 -4.21
CA PRO A 267 -19.53 -10.30 -3.18
C PRO A 267 -18.58 -10.55 -2.01
N ILE A 268 -17.89 -9.51 -1.56
CA ILE A 268 -17.03 -9.53 -0.39
C ILE A 268 -17.74 -8.77 0.72
N ILE A 269 -17.79 -9.36 1.91
CA ILE A 269 -18.19 -8.70 3.15
C ILE A 269 -17.00 -8.73 4.10
N LEU A 270 -16.51 -7.57 4.50
CA LEU A 270 -15.54 -7.40 5.54
C LEU A 270 -16.28 -7.27 6.88
N LEU A 271 -16.01 -8.19 7.80
CA LEU A 271 -16.54 -8.22 9.16
C LEU A 271 -15.38 -8.15 10.18
N PRO A 272 -15.64 -7.84 11.47
CA PRO A 272 -14.60 -7.85 12.50
C PRO A 272 -13.88 -9.19 12.66
N GLU A 273 -14.59 -10.30 12.45
CA GLU A 273 -14.10 -11.68 12.46
C GLU A 273 -13.29 -12.05 11.21
N GLY A 274 -13.38 -11.25 10.13
CA GLY A 274 -12.65 -11.44 8.88
C GLY A 274 -13.51 -11.28 7.62
N PRO A 275 -12.88 -11.33 6.44
CA PRO A 275 -13.57 -11.27 5.16
C PRO A 275 -14.37 -12.55 4.87
N GLN A 276 -15.55 -12.39 4.28
CA GLN A 276 -16.42 -13.48 3.81
C GLN A 276 -16.85 -13.24 2.36
N VAL A 277 -17.13 -14.33 1.63
CA VAL A 277 -17.65 -14.29 0.26
C VAL A 277 -19.02 -14.99 0.19
N PRO A 278 -20.10 -14.37 0.68
CA PRO A 278 -21.40 -15.03 0.76
C PRO A 278 -22.01 -15.20 -0.63
N ALA A 279 -22.32 -16.44 -1.02
CA ALA A 279 -23.01 -16.73 -2.27
C ALA A 279 -22.33 -16.13 -3.53
N GLY A 280 -21.00 -16.11 -3.57
CA GLY A 280 -20.26 -15.86 -4.80
C GLY A 280 -20.62 -16.90 -5.87
N THR A 281 -20.71 -16.46 -7.12
CA THR A 281 -21.08 -17.35 -8.24
C THR A 281 -20.14 -17.13 -9.41
N LEU A 282 -19.57 -18.21 -9.91
CA LEU A 282 -18.86 -18.25 -11.18
C LEU A 282 -19.64 -19.15 -12.15
N TYR A 283 -19.79 -18.71 -13.39
CA TYR A 283 -20.50 -19.44 -14.43
C TYR A 283 -19.54 -19.78 -15.54
N ALA A 284 -19.63 -21.00 -16.05
CA ALA A 284 -18.88 -21.39 -17.22
C ALA A 284 -19.55 -20.79 -18.46
N ARG A 285 -18.80 -19.98 -19.20
CA ARG A 285 -19.24 -19.44 -20.49
C ARG A 285 -19.54 -20.59 -21.45
N SER A 286 -20.60 -20.44 -22.25
CA SER A 286 -20.97 -21.42 -23.28
C SER A 286 -19.73 -21.83 -24.12
N PRO A 287 -19.49 -23.14 -24.36
CA PRO A 287 -20.41 -24.27 -24.16
C PRO A 287 -20.44 -24.88 -22.74
N GLY A 288 -19.79 -24.27 -21.75
CA GLY A 288 -19.56 -24.83 -20.43
C GLY A 288 -18.08 -25.18 -20.24
N GLY A 289 -17.77 -25.95 -19.21
CA GLY A 289 -16.43 -26.47 -19.00
C GLY A 289 -16.41 -27.97 -18.75
N LEU A 290 -15.22 -28.54 -18.85
CA LEU A 290 -14.96 -29.96 -18.70
C LEU A 290 -13.80 -30.18 -17.74
N ILE A 291 -13.95 -31.06 -16.76
CA ILE A 291 -12.89 -31.53 -15.88
C ILE A 291 -12.69 -33.03 -16.14
N ASN A 292 -11.47 -33.41 -16.51
CA ASN A 292 -11.07 -34.80 -16.63
C ASN A 292 -10.05 -35.12 -15.55
N TYR A 293 -10.37 -36.09 -14.71
CA TYR A 293 -9.45 -36.65 -13.71
C TYR A 293 -8.95 -38.01 -14.20
N GLN A 294 -7.67 -38.08 -14.56
CA GLN A 294 -7.04 -39.32 -15.00
C GLN A 294 -5.66 -39.46 -14.35
N ASN A 295 -5.53 -40.38 -13.40
CA ASN A 295 -4.24 -40.80 -12.87
C ASN A 295 -4.24 -42.31 -12.53
N ASP A 296 -3.04 -42.87 -12.35
CA ASP A 296 -2.84 -44.30 -12.09
C ASP A 296 -3.56 -44.76 -10.81
N VAL A 297 -3.74 -43.86 -9.85
CA VAL A 297 -4.47 -44.11 -8.59
C VAL A 297 -5.98 -44.20 -8.83
N ALA A 298 -6.54 -43.33 -9.67
CA ALA A 298 -7.96 -43.35 -10.05
C ALA A 298 -8.30 -44.65 -10.80
N ALA A 299 -7.42 -45.10 -11.69
CA ALA A 299 -7.56 -46.39 -12.36
C ALA A 299 -7.54 -47.56 -11.35
N ALA A 300 -6.59 -47.57 -10.40
CA ALA A 300 -6.52 -48.62 -9.38
C ALA A 300 -7.71 -48.60 -8.40
N LEU A 301 -8.22 -47.42 -8.04
CA LEU A 301 -9.39 -47.26 -7.16
C LEU A 301 -10.70 -47.65 -7.85
N LYS A 302 -10.81 -47.46 -9.17
CA LYS A 302 -11.98 -47.86 -9.96
C LYS A 302 -12.24 -49.36 -9.88
N ASP A 303 -11.18 -50.16 -9.81
CA ASP A 303 -11.25 -51.63 -9.73
C ASP A 303 -11.41 -52.16 -8.30
N SER A 304 -11.27 -51.29 -7.28
CA SER A 304 -11.26 -51.68 -5.86
C SER A 304 -12.65 -51.86 -5.24
N ASP A 305 -13.60 -51.01 -5.60
CA ASP A 305 -14.99 -51.04 -5.10
C ASP A 305 -15.94 -50.43 -6.14
N PRO A 306 -17.11 -51.05 -6.42
CA PRO A 306 -18.06 -50.56 -7.43
C PRO A 306 -18.59 -49.13 -7.20
N THR A 307 -18.72 -48.72 -5.93
CA THR A 307 -19.20 -47.38 -5.54
C THR A 307 -18.13 -46.34 -5.81
N VAL A 308 -16.87 -46.68 -5.48
CA VAL A 308 -15.70 -45.84 -5.77
C VAL A 308 -15.47 -45.75 -7.28
N GLY A 309 -15.64 -46.85 -8.01
CA GLY A 309 -15.54 -46.86 -9.47
C GLY A 309 -16.57 -45.99 -10.17
N LEU A 310 -17.80 -45.94 -9.66
CA LEU A 310 -18.83 -45.03 -10.19
C LEU A 310 -18.46 -43.55 -9.94
N ALA A 311 -17.94 -43.21 -8.77
CA ALA A 311 -17.50 -41.86 -8.46
C ALA A 311 -16.30 -41.43 -9.34
N MET A 312 -15.34 -42.34 -9.57
CA MET A 312 -14.21 -42.08 -10.48
C MET A 312 -14.68 -41.92 -11.93
N GLN A 313 -15.67 -42.69 -12.38
CA GLN A 313 -16.23 -42.59 -13.73
C GLN A 313 -16.96 -41.25 -13.97
N VAL A 314 -17.60 -40.67 -12.95
CA VAL A 314 -18.19 -39.33 -13.05
C VAL A 314 -17.11 -38.25 -13.18
N LEU A 315 -15.97 -38.42 -12.50
CA LEU A 315 -14.85 -37.48 -12.54
C LEU A 315 -13.94 -37.63 -13.77
N GLU A 316 -14.06 -38.73 -14.52
CA GLU A 316 -13.34 -38.94 -15.78
C GLU A 316 -13.73 -37.92 -16.87
N ASP A 317 -14.99 -37.46 -16.87
CA ASP A 317 -15.57 -36.60 -17.93
C ASP A 317 -16.65 -35.66 -17.35
N PHE A 318 -16.28 -34.87 -16.33
CA PHE A 318 -17.21 -34.04 -15.58
C PHE A 318 -17.50 -32.70 -16.27
N HIS A 319 -18.69 -32.57 -16.86
CA HIS A 319 -19.17 -31.35 -17.49
C HIS A 319 -19.84 -30.42 -16.47
N TYR A 320 -19.54 -29.12 -16.53
CA TYR A 320 -20.10 -28.12 -15.62
C TYR A 320 -20.50 -26.82 -16.34
N ASP A 321 -21.51 -26.15 -15.80
CA ASP A 321 -22.00 -24.84 -16.24
C ASP A 321 -21.90 -23.77 -15.14
N LYS A 322 -21.71 -24.17 -13.87
CA LYS A 322 -21.59 -23.29 -12.71
C LYS A 322 -20.62 -23.84 -11.66
N LEU A 323 -19.86 -22.96 -11.00
CA LEU A 323 -19.00 -23.20 -9.85
C LEU A 323 -19.32 -22.26 -8.68
#